data_AF-A0A0F9CMR4-F1
#
_entry.id   AF-A0A0F9CMR4-F1
#
_cell.length_a   1.000
_cell.length_b   1.000
_cell.length_c   1.000
_cell.angle_alpha   90.00
_cell.angle_beta   90.00
_cell.angle_gamma   90.00
#
_symmetry.space_group_name_H-M   'P 1'
#
loop_
_entity.id
_entity.type
_entity.pdbx_description
1 polymer ?
#
loop_
_entity_poly.entity_id
_entity_poly.type
_entity_poly.pdbx_seq_one_letter_code
_entity_poly.pdbx_strand_id
1 'polypeptide(L)'
;MDKKPIALACRLDSERAIKLAKRIFEFSVQRGEEVYLETRIAPKIFLHNGMDLSEMTSQNIKLIVIVGGDGSILRVASGLSQKDPPPILGVNIGSIGFLDESNERLIFKALIKALKGDYHCE
;
A
#
# COMPACT_ATOMS: atom_id res chain seq x y z
N MET A 1 2.85 22.31 6.57
CA MET A 1 1.72 21.41 6.25
C MET A 1 2.23 20.00 6.43
N ASP A 2 1.80 19.34 7.50
CA ASP A 2 2.24 18.00 7.89
C ASP A 2 1.90 16.98 6.80
N LYS A 3 2.90 16.64 5.98
CA LYS A 3 2.75 15.63 4.95
C LYS A 3 2.89 14.26 5.61
N LYS A 4 1.76 13.64 5.96
CA LYS A 4 1.74 12.27 6.49
C LYS A 4 2.27 11.27 5.45
N PRO A 5 3.11 10.31 5.84
CA PRO A 5 3.60 9.25 4.95
C PRO A 5 2.47 8.32 4.50
N ILE A 6 2.74 7.53 3.47
CA ILE A 6 1.89 6.38 3.09
C ILE A 6 2.46 5.08 3.67
N ALA A 7 1.60 4.10 3.88
CA ALA A 7 2.00 2.74 4.24
C ALA A 7 1.81 1.78 3.06
N LEU A 8 2.60 0.71 3.02
CA LEU A 8 2.49 -0.34 2.01
C LEU A 8 2.51 -1.72 2.68
N ALA A 9 1.55 -2.56 2.30
CA ALA A 9 1.48 -3.96 2.67
C ALA A 9 1.27 -4.83 1.41
N CYS A 10 1.72 -6.07 1.42
CA CYS A 10 1.47 -6.97 0.31
C CYS A 10 1.39 -8.45 0.73
N ARG A 11 0.93 -9.28 -0.20
CA ARG A 11 0.90 -10.73 -0.06
C ARG A 11 2.33 -11.31 -0.14
N LEU A 12 2.82 -11.89 0.96
CA LEU A 12 4.25 -12.27 1.12
C LEU A 12 4.72 -13.49 0.30
N ASP A 13 3.80 -14.39 -0.03
CA ASP A 13 4.04 -15.62 -0.80
C ASP A 13 3.83 -15.40 -2.31
N SER A 14 3.45 -14.19 -2.73
CA SER A 14 3.25 -13.85 -4.15
C SER A 14 4.39 -12.98 -4.66
N GLU A 15 5.25 -13.56 -5.48
CA GLU A 15 6.29 -12.78 -6.18
C GLU A 15 5.70 -11.64 -7.01
N ARG A 16 4.51 -11.85 -7.60
CA ARG A 16 3.79 -10.81 -8.34
C ARG A 16 3.43 -9.64 -7.43
N ALA A 17 2.94 -9.92 -6.22
CA ALA A 17 2.62 -8.90 -5.23
C ALA A 17 3.83 -8.11 -4.77
N ILE A 18 4.93 -8.81 -4.49
CA ILE A 18 6.18 -8.18 -4.07
C ILE A 18 6.73 -7.28 -5.18
N LYS A 19 6.73 -7.74 -6.44
CA LYS A 19 7.20 -6.96 -7.59
C LYS A 19 6.38 -5.68 -7.77
N LEU A 20 5.05 -5.76 -7.71
CA LEU A 20 4.20 -4.57 -7.80
C LEU A 20 4.41 -3.64 -6.59
N ALA A 21 4.43 -4.18 -5.38
CA ALA A 21 4.65 -3.40 -4.17
C ALA A 21 5.97 -2.62 -4.27
N LYS A 22 7.05 -3.25 -4.76
CA LYS A 22 8.33 -2.58 -5.03
C LYS A 22 8.19 -1.42 -6.02
N ARG A 23 7.44 -1.60 -7.12
CA ARG A 23 7.20 -0.53 -8.10
C ARG A 23 6.37 0.61 -7.54
N ILE A 24 5.37 0.32 -6.71
CA ILE A 24 4.57 1.33 -5.99
C ILE A 24 5.45 2.11 -5.01
N PHE A 25 6.33 1.42 -4.28
CA PHE A 25 7.31 2.04 -3.40
C PHE A 25 8.22 3.01 -4.17
N GLU A 26 8.89 2.53 -5.22
CA GLU A 26 9.79 3.34 -6.06
C GLU A 26 9.07 4.56 -6.66
N PHE A 27 7.89 4.34 -7.23
CA PHE A 27 7.07 5.41 -7.80
C PHE A 27 6.68 6.47 -6.76
N SER A 28 6.34 6.06 -5.54
CA SER A 28 5.94 6.98 -4.47
C SER A 28 7.13 7.79 -3.96
N VAL A 29 8.29 7.13 -3.75
CA VAL A 29 9.54 7.79 -3.34
C VAL A 29 10.03 8.79 -4.39
N GLN A 30 9.98 8.44 -5.68
CA GLN A 30 10.34 9.35 -6.78
C GLN A 30 9.49 10.63 -6.82
N ARG A 31 8.29 10.60 -6.22
CA ARG A 31 7.39 11.74 -6.10
C ARG A 31 7.57 12.52 -4.78
N GLY A 32 8.56 12.15 -3.98
CA GLY A 32 8.82 12.74 -2.67
C GLY A 32 7.77 12.37 -1.62
N GLU A 33 7.06 11.24 -1.77
CA GLU A 33 6.28 10.67 -0.68
C GLU A 33 7.21 9.86 0.24
N GLU A 34 7.02 10.01 1.54
CA GLU A 34 7.61 9.12 2.53
C GLU A 34 6.76 7.84 2.62
N VAL A 35 7.41 6.69 2.62
CA VAL A 35 6.75 5.37 2.58
C VAL A 35 7.22 4.51 3.75
N TYR A 36 6.27 4.07 4.55
CA TYR A 36 6.46 3.00 5.54
C TYR A 36 6.04 1.66 4.95
N LEU A 37 6.77 0.61 5.32
CA LEU A 37 6.52 -0.76 4.89
C LEU A 37 5.98 -1.55 6.07
N GLU A 38 4.96 -2.37 5.84
CA GLU A 38 4.53 -3.37 6.83
C GLU A 38 5.74 -4.24 7.24
N THR A 39 5.95 -4.44 8.54
CA THR A 39 7.16 -5.09 9.09
C THR A 39 7.57 -6.37 8.34
N ARG A 40 6.61 -7.23 7.97
CA ARG A 40 6.92 -8.49 7.28
C ARG A 40 7.36 -8.32 5.83
N ILE A 41 6.95 -7.22 5.16
CA ILE A 41 7.32 -6.97 3.76
C ILE A 41 8.62 -6.17 3.63
N ALA A 42 8.98 -5.38 4.67
CA ALA A 42 10.14 -4.50 4.62
C ALA A 42 11.42 -5.20 4.14
N PRO A 43 11.82 -6.39 4.67
CA PRO A 43 13.03 -7.08 4.22
C PRO A 43 13.04 -7.49 2.73
N LYS A 44 11.85 -7.56 2.09
CA LYS A 44 11.71 -7.95 0.67
C LYS A 44 11.74 -6.77 -0.29
N ILE A 45 11.51 -5.55 0.20
CA ILE A 45 11.42 -4.34 -0.63
C ILE A 45 12.54 -3.38 -0.28
N PHE A 46 12.63 -2.97 0.98
CA PHE A 46 13.64 -2.04 1.49
C PHE A 46 13.79 -2.24 3.00
N LEU A 47 15.02 -2.50 3.45
CA LEU A 47 15.31 -2.92 4.84
C LEU A 47 14.98 -1.88 5.92
N HIS A 48 14.64 -0.65 5.55
CA HIS A 48 14.35 0.45 6.47
C HIS A 48 12.88 0.89 6.36
N ASN A 49 12.42 1.68 7.34
CA ASN A 49 11.04 2.18 7.46
C ASN A 49 9.97 1.09 7.62
N GLY A 50 10.30 -0.01 8.31
CA GLY A 50 9.30 -0.97 8.78
C GLY A 50 8.42 -0.36 9.88
N MET A 51 7.12 -0.63 9.84
CA MET A 51 6.16 -0.26 10.88
C MET A 51 5.15 -1.39 11.08
N ASP A 52 4.82 -1.68 12.33
CA ASP A 52 3.81 -2.68 12.64
C ASP A 52 2.42 -2.16 12.31
N LEU A 53 1.56 -3.03 11.78
CA LEU A 53 0.20 -2.65 11.37
C LEU A 53 -0.59 -2.03 12.53
N SER A 54 -0.40 -2.51 13.75
CA SER A 54 -1.09 -2.02 14.94
C SER A 54 -0.72 -0.58 15.30
N GLU A 55 0.42 -0.08 14.83
CA GLU A 55 0.88 1.29 15.06
C GLU A 55 0.39 2.27 13.98
N MET A 56 -0.15 1.75 12.88
CA MET A 56 -0.68 2.57 11.78
C MET A 56 -2.07 3.09 12.12
N THR A 57 -2.22 4.42 12.11
CA THR A 57 -3.46 5.14 12.38
C THR A 57 -3.68 6.24 11.34
N SER A 58 -4.89 6.78 11.23
CA SER A 58 -5.13 7.94 10.37
C SER A 58 -4.36 9.19 10.82
N GLN A 59 -3.85 9.23 12.06
CA GLN A 59 -3.07 10.36 12.58
C GLN A 59 -1.64 10.39 12.03
N ASN A 60 -1.01 9.23 11.85
CA ASN A 60 0.38 9.12 11.39
C ASN A 60 0.52 8.59 9.96
N ILE A 61 -0.49 7.93 9.40
CA ILE A 61 -0.50 7.41 8.03
C ILE A 61 -1.60 8.11 7.22
N LYS A 62 -1.27 8.56 6.01
CA LYS A 62 -2.23 9.15 5.06
C LYS A 62 -3.19 8.09 4.52
N LEU A 63 -2.66 6.96 4.10
CA LEU A 63 -3.37 5.78 3.60
C LEU A 63 -2.43 4.58 3.58
N ILE A 64 -2.99 3.38 3.61
CA ILE A 64 -2.26 2.14 3.39
C ILE A 64 -2.63 1.53 2.04
N VAL A 65 -1.62 1.25 1.21
CA VAL A 65 -1.78 0.52 -0.05
C VAL A 65 -1.56 -0.96 0.21
N ILE A 66 -2.51 -1.80 -0.18
CA ILE A 66 -2.45 -3.26 0.03
C ILE A 66 -2.42 -3.97 -1.31
N VAL A 67 -1.33 -4.67 -1.59
CA VAL A 67 -1.13 -5.36 -2.87
C VAL A 67 -1.33 -6.86 -2.68
N GLY A 68 -2.46 -7.40 -3.15
CA GLY A 68 -2.83 -8.79 -2.87
C GLY A 68 -4.21 -9.16 -3.39
N GLY A 69 -4.93 -10.02 -2.66
CA GLY A 69 -6.35 -10.28 -2.88
C GLY A 69 -7.14 -9.99 -1.61
N ASP A 70 -8.42 -10.35 -1.57
CA ASP A 70 -9.31 -10.06 -0.43
C ASP A 70 -8.77 -10.61 0.90
N GLY A 71 -8.24 -11.84 0.91
CA GLY A 71 -7.61 -12.40 2.12
C GLY A 71 -6.38 -11.60 2.60
N SER A 72 -5.67 -10.93 1.68
CA SER A 72 -4.56 -10.03 2.05
C SER A 72 -5.08 -8.72 2.62
N ILE A 73 -6.14 -8.16 2.04
CA ILE A 73 -6.82 -6.95 2.52
C ILE A 73 -7.37 -7.19 3.93
N LEU A 74 -8.13 -8.27 4.13
CA LEU A 74 -8.70 -8.63 5.43
C LEU A 74 -7.61 -8.86 6.48
N ARG A 75 -6.54 -9.61 6.15
CA ARG A 75 -5.40 -9.81 7.04
C ARG A 75 -4.81 -8.48 7.50
N VAL A 76 -4.55 -7.57 6.57
CA VAL A 76 -3.96 -6.27 6.90
C VAL A 76 -4.94 -5.44 7.72
N ALA A 77 -6.19 -5.31 7.28
CA ALA A 77 -7.21 -4.55 7.97
C ALA A 77 -7.40 -5.03 9.42
N SER A 78 -7.41 -6.35 9.64
CA SER A 78 -7.50 -6.94 10.98
C SER A 78 -6.29 -6.66 11.87
N GLY A 79 -5.12 -6.37 11.27
CA GLY A 79 -3.90 -6.03 11.99
C GLY A 79 -3.74 -4.55 12.27
N LEU A 80 -4.53 -3.68 11.64
CA LEU A 80 -4.48 -2.23 11.86
C LEU A 80 -5.02 -1.84 13.24
N SER A 81 -4.65 -0.64 13.70
CA SER A 81 -5.27 -0.04 14.88
C SER A 81 -6.79 0.01 14.72
N GLN A 82 -7.52 -0.56 15.69
CA GLN A 82 -8.98 -0.50 15.72
C GLN A 82 -9.50 0.89 16.14
N LYS A 83 -8.60 1.72 16.69
CA LYS A 83 -8.89 3.10 17.06
C LYS A 83 -8.28 3.99 15.97
N ASP A 84 -9.12 4.37 15.00
CA ASP A 84 -8.78 5.24 13.87
C ASP A 84 -7.81 4.61 12.84
N PRO A 85 -8.21 3.53 12.15
CA PRO A 85 -7.38 2.91 11.10
C PRO A 85 -7.26 3.86 9.89
N PRO A 86 -6.08 3.92 9.24
CA PRO A 86 -5.91 4.73 8.04
C PRO A 86 -6.79 4.20 6.89
N PRO A 87 -7.17 5.07 5.94
CA PRO A 87 -7.85 4.65 4.71
C PRO A 87 -7.07 3.57 3.96
N ILE A 88 -7.81 2.57 3.44
CA ILE A 88 -7.24 1.42 2.74
C ILE A 88 -7.41 1.58 1.22
N LEU A 89 -6.31 1.48 0.48
CA LEU A 89 -6.32 1.30 -0.98
C LEU A 89 -5.94 -0.14 -1.33
N GLY A 90 -6.94 -0.96 -1.60
CA GLY A 90 -6.75 -2.33 -2.07
C GLY A 90 -6.36 -2.39 -3.55
N VAL A 91 -5.28 -3.09 -3.86
CA VAL A 91 -4.82 -3.38 -5.23
C VAL A 91 -4.89 -4.89 -5.44
N ASN A 92 -5.92 -5.31 -6.17
CA ASN A 92 -6.17 -6.71 -6.46
C ASN A 92 -5.28 -7.22 -7.60
N ILE A 93 -4.50 -8.25 -7.32
CA ILE A 93 -3.65 -8.94 -8.29
C ILE A 93 -4.45 -10.13 -8.82
N GLY A 94 -5.16 -9.92 -9.93
CA GLY A 94 -5.90 -10.99 -10.59
C GLY A 94 -5.00 -12.13 -11.09
N SER A 95 -5.62 -13.28 -11.36
CA SER A 95 -4.96 -14.49 -11.88
C SER A 95 -4.40 -14.30 -13.30
N ILE A 96 -5.04 -13.42 -14.08
CA ILE A 96 -4.77 -13.17 -15.50
C ILE A 96 -4.16 -11.77 -15.66
N GLY A 97 -2.99 -11.69 -16.29
CA GLY A 97 -2.53 -10.46 -16.96
C GLY A 97 -2.09 -9.30 -16.08
N PHE A 98 -1.41 -9.52 -14.94
CA PHE A 98 -0.76 -8.44 -14.18
C PHE A 98 0.30 -7.65 -15.00
N LEU A 99 0.67 -8.17 -16.17
CA LEU A 99 1.54 -7.53 -17.16
C LEU A 99 0.77 -6.97 -18.36
N ASP A 100 -0.55 -6.81 -18.28
CA ASP A 100 -1.23 -5.90 -19.19
C ASP A 100 -0.97 -4.47 -18.71
N GLU A 101 -0.22 -3.71 -19.51
CA GLU A 101 0.12 -2.30 -19.26
C GLU A 101 -1.13 -1.44 -18.99
N SER A 102 -2.31 -1.86 -19.45
CA SER A 102 -3.57 -1.15 -19.21
C SER A 102 -3.95 -1.15 -17.72
N ASN A 103 -3.88 -2.31 -17.06
CA ASN A 103 -4.28 -2.49 -15.66
C ASN A 103 -3.31 -1.75 -14.73
N GLU A 104 -2.02 -1.81 -15.04
CA GLU A 104 -1.01 -1.10 -14.28
C GLU A 104 -1.15 0.43 -14.36
N ARG A 105 -1.42 0.98 -15.56
CA ARG A 105 -1.70 2.41 -15.72
C ARG A 105 -2.88 2.85 -14.86
N LEU A 106 -3.92 2.02 -14.75
CA LEU A 106 -5.07 2.30 -13.89
C LEU A 106 -4.69 2.32 -12.41
N ILE A 107 -3.87 1.36 -11.95
CA ILE A 107 -3.38 1.31 -10.57
C ILE A 107 -2.60 2.57 -10.22
N PHE A 108 -1.62 2.98 -11.05
CA PHE A 108 -0.84 4.18 -10.78
C PHE A 108 -1.68 5.46 -10.88
N LYS A 109 -2.67 5.51 -11.77
CA LYS A 109 -3.62 6.63 -11.84
C LYS A 109 -4.47 6.72 -10.57
N ALA A 110 -4.96 5.60 -10.06
CA ALA A 110 -5.70 5.54 -8.79
C ALA A 110 -4.81 5.93 -7.61
N LEU A 111 -3.56 5.46 -7.57
CA LEU A 111 -2.58 5.86 -6.56
C LEU A 111 -2.33 7.36 -6.58
N ILE A 112 -2.16 7.98 -7.75
CA ILE A 112 -1.98 9.45 -7.86
C ILE A 112 -3.18 10.20 -7.27
N LYS A 113 -4.41 9.73 -7.55
CA LYS A 113 -5.63 10.33 -6.98
C LYS A 113 -5.67 10.17 -5.46
N ALA A 114 -5.39 8.96 -4.97
CA ALA A 114 -5.35 8.65 -3.55
C ALA A 114 -4.33 9.52 -2.78
N LEU A 115 -3.14 9.70 -3.35
CA LEU A 115 -2.08 10.56 -2.80
C LEU A 115 -2.48 12.03 -2.68
N LYS A 116 -3.36 12.50 -3.59
CA LYS A 116 -3.93 13.85 -3.60
C LYS A 116 -5.15 14.01 -2.68
N GLY A 117 -5.64 12.94 -2.06
CA GLY A 117 -6.88 12.97 -1.28
C GLY A 117 -8.16 12.94 -2.13
N ASP A 118 -8.05 12.66 -3.43
CA ASP A 118 -9.17 12.60 -4.38
C ASP A 118 -9.75 11.17 -4.41
N TYR A 119 -10.40 10.77 -3.32
CA TYR A 119 -11.06 9.48 -3.17
C TYR A 119 -12.30 9.58 -2.27
N HIS A 120 -13.18 8.59 -2.41
CA HIS A 120 -14.32 8.39 -1.51
C HIS A 120 -14.07 7.12 -0.70
N CYS A 121 -14.26 7.20 0.61
CA CYS A 121 -14.32 6.03 1.48
C CYS A 121 -15.77 5.55 1.55
N GLU A 122 -15.97 4.23 1.46
CA GLU A 122 -17.23 3.55 1.73
C GLU A 122 -17.12 2.73 3.02
#